data_AF-A0A316GNB9-F1
#
_entry.id   AF-A0A316GNB9-F1
#
_cell.length_a   1.000
_cell.length_b   1.000
_cell.length_c   1.000
_cell.angle_alpha   90.00
_cell.angle_beta   90.00
_cell.angle_gamma   90.00
#
_symmetry.space_group_name_H-M   'P 1'
#
loop_
_entity.id
_entity.type
_entity.pdbx_description
1 polymer ?
#
loop_
_entity_poly.entity_id
_entity_poly.type
_entity_poly.pdbx_seq_one_letter_code
_entity_poly.pdbx_strand_id
1 'polypeptide(L)'
;MTDDTNHSGKTAASTGASVASDIKAAVSRTYDQTLTEARTRADDAKADVATEVMDVATALRHAVEELRDGSAQERTLGQIAGGIADAADAIRDKDLGEMVEMASNLGRRNPALFLGGAALLGFVASRYAKASAQDGTAGAQKATEQKKQVNTFVSEGNPNTQSLETAP
;
A
#
# COMPACT_ATOMS: atom_id res chain seq x y z
N MET A 1 -48.46 7.67 -20.16
CA MET A 1 -47.47 6.57 -20.20
C MET A 1 -46.14 7.12 -19.69
N THR A 2 -45.99 7.28 -18.37
CA THR A 2 -44.75 7.76 -17.71
C THR A 2 -44.85 7.48 -16.21
N ASP A 3 -44.38 6.32 -15.72
CA ASP A 3 -44.27 6.07 -14.26
C ASP A 3 -43.22 4.98 -13.84
N ASP A 4 -42.11 4.84 -14.58
CA ASP A 4 -41.11 3.76 -14.31
C ASP A 4 -39.74 4.23 -13.79
N THR A 5 -39.52 5.52 -13.54
CA THR A 5 -38.18 6.03 -13.19
C THR A 5 -37.84 6.01 -11.69
N ASN A 6 -38.74 5.60 -10.78
CA ASN A 6 -38.53 5.72 -9.34
C ASN A 6 -38.01 4.43 -8.63
N HIS A 7 -37.91 3.29 -9.33
CA HIS A 7 -37.49 2.02 -8.68
C HIS A 7 -35.97 1.75 -8.71
N SER A 8 -35.21 2.30 -9.67
CA SER A 8 -33.75 2.06 -9.73
C SER A 8 -32.94 2.77 -8.63
N GLY A 9 -33.43 3.87 -8.07
CA GLY A 9 -32.71 4.63 -7.04
C GLY A 9 -32.68 3.95 -5.67
N LYS A 10 -33.72 3.19 -5.30
CA LYS A 10 -33.83 2.54 -3.99
C LYS A 10 -32.93 1.32 -3.86
N THR A 11 -32.73 0.56 -4.94
CA THR A 11 -31.91 -0.67 -4.94
C THR A 11 -30.41 -0.38 -4.87
N ALA A 12 -29.96 0.72 -5.49
CA ALA A 12 -28.57 1.16 -5.40
C ALA A 12 -28.21 1.67 -4.00
N ALA A 13 -29.11 2.44 -3.37
CA ALA A 13 -28.92 2.97 -2.03
C ALA A 13 -28.90 1.86 -0.95
N SER A 14 -29.78 0.85 -1.06
CA SER A 14 -29.81 -0.28 -0.12
C SER A 14 -28.56 -1.15 -0.23
N THR A 15 -28.06 -1.39 -1.45
CA THR A 15 -26.82 -2.15 -1.67
C THR A 15 -25.61 -1.41 -1.12
N GLY A 16 -25.53 -0.08 -1.34
CA GLY A 16 -24.45 0.75 -0.81
C GLY A 16 -24.41 0.79 0.72
N ALA A 17 -25.58 0.84 1.38
CA ALA A 17 -25.67 0.87 2.84
C ALA A 17 -25.16 -0.43 3.48
N SER A 18 -25.49 -1.60 2.92
CA SER A 18 -25.02 -2.90 3.42
C SER A 18 -23.50 -3.04 3.27
N VAL A 19 -22.96 -2.70 2.09
CA VAL A 19 -21.50 -2.76 1.84
C VAL A 19 -20.74 -1.82 2.77
N ALA A 20 -21.24 -0.61 2.99
CA ALA A 20 -20.63 0.33 3.92
C ALA A 20 -20.62 -0.20 5.37
N SER A 21 -21.68 -0.88 5.79
CA SER A 21 -21.76 -1.50 7.13
C SER A 21 -20.74 -2.63 7.30
N ASP A 22 -20.60 -3.50 6.29
CA ASP A 22 -19.65 -4.61 6.32
C ASP A 22 -18.21 -4.11 6.40
N ILE A 23 -17.87 -3.09 5.60
CA ILE A 23 -16.55 -2.44 5.62
C ILE A 23 -16.28 -1.84 7.01
N LYS A 24 -17.24 -1.11 7.59
CA LYS A 24 -17.07 -0.51 8.92
C LYS A 24 -16.81 -1.57 9.99
N ALA A 25 -17.55 -2.68 9.96
CA ALA A 25 -17.38 -3.77 10.91
C ALA A 25 -16.03 -4.48 10.76
N ALA A 26 -15.57 -4.69 9.52
CA ALA A 26 -14.26 -5.29 9.25
C ALA A 26 -13.12 -4.37 9.73
N VAL A 27 -13.19 -3.08 9.39
CA VAL A 27 -12.18 -2.09 9.79
C VAL A 27 -12.09 -1.99 11.32
N SER A 28 -13.21 -1.84 12.04
CA SER A 28 -13.17 -1.70 13.51
C SER A 28 -12.49 -2.90 14.19
N ARG A 29 -12.75 -4.14 13.75
CA ARG A 29 -12.13 -5.34 14.32
C ARG A 29 -10.62 -5.38 14.10
N THR A 30 -10.16 -5.03 12.90
CA THR A 30 -8.74 -5.04 12.56
C THR A 30 -8.00 -3.86 13.20
N TYR A 31 -8.64 -2.68 13.31
CA TYR A 31 -8.01 -1.48 13.85
C TYR A 31 -7.61 -1.66 15.32
N ASP A 32 -8.50 -2.22 16.15
CA ASP A 32 -8.26 -2.44 17.57
C ASP A 32 -7.06 -3.38 17.83
N GLN A 33 -6.81 -4.33 16.92
CA GLN A 33 -5.71 -5.29 17.04
C GLN A 33 -4.38 -4.76 16.48
N THR A 34 -4.43 -3.90 15.46
CA THR A 34 -3.23 -3.54 14.68
C THR A 34 -2.56 -2.26 15.17
N LEU A 35 -3.30 -1.33 15.80
CA LEU A 35 -2.76 -0.03 16.23
C LEU A 35 -1.59 -0.14 17.22
N THR A 36 -1.67 -1.09 18.15
CA THR A 36 -0.66 -1.27 19.20
C THR A 36 0.65 -1.84 18.64
N GLU A 37 0.56 -2.80 17.72
CA GLU A 37 1.74 -3.39 17.06
C GLU A 37 2.36 -2.45 16.01
N ALA A 38 1.51 -1.67 15.33
CA ALA A 38 1.95 -0.71 14.32
C ALA A 38 2.75 0.45 14.94
N ARG A 39 2.36 0.96 16.12
CA ARG A 39 3.08 2.07 16.78
C ARG A 39 4.54 1.71 17.06
N THR A 40 4.79 0.50 17.57
CA THR A 40 6.15 0.05 17.90
C THR A 40 7.03 -0.14 16.67
N ARG A 41 6.46 -0.61 15.53
CA ARG A 41 7.22 -0.74 14.28
C ARG A 41 7.32 0.55 13.47
N ALA A 42 6.39 1.48 13.68
CA ALA A 42 6.38 2.75 12.97
C ALA A 42 7.59 3.62 13.34
N ASP A 43 8.03 3.59 14.60
CA ASP A 43 9.16 4.43 15.03
C ASP A 43 10.49 4.01 14.37
N ASP A 44 10.73 2.70 14.18
CA ASP A 44 11.90 2.20 13.46
C ASP A 44 11.79 2.47 11.95
N ALA A 45 10.61 2.29 11.36
CA ALA A 45 10.39 2.54 9.93
C ALA A 45 10.44 4.03 9.55
N LYS A 46 10.17 4.95 10.49
CA LYS A 46 10.18 6.40 10.25
C LYS A 46 11.55 6.91 9.80
N ALA A 47 12.64 6.41 10.37
CA ALA A 47 13.99 6.89 10.06
C ALA A 47 14.42 6.53 8.62
N ASP A 48 14.12 5.31 8.19
CA ASP A 48 14.45 4.82 6.84
C ASP A 48 13.59 5.54 5.78
N VAL A 49 12.29 5.68 6.04
CA VAL A 49 11.37 6.37 5.12
C VAL A 49 11.67 7.86 5.03
N ALA A 50 12.06 8.52 6.12
CA ALA A 50 12.40 9.95 6.10
C ALA A 50 13.56 10.27 5.15
N THR A 51 14.56 9.38 5.09
CA THR A 51 15.71 9.53 4.18
C THR A 51 15.27 9.43 2.72
N GLU A 52 14.47 8.41 2.39
CA GLU A 52 13.96 8.19 1.03
C GLU A 52 13.04 9.33 0.56
N VAL A 53 12.21 9.88 1.47
CA VAL A 53 11.34 11.03 1.19
C VAL A 53 12.16 12.31 0.93
N MET A 54 13.26 12.52 1.65
CA MET A 54 14.13 13.68 1.43
C MET A 54 14.84 13.63 0.08
N ASP A 55 15.24 12.44 -0.36
CA ASP A 55 15.82 12.23 -1.69
C ASP A 55 14.80 12.53 -2.80
N VAL A 56 13.57 12.04 -2.64
CA VAL A 56 12.46 12.34 -3.58
C VAL A 56 12.13 13.83 -3.60
N ALA A 57 12.05 14.48 -2.43
CA ALA A 57 11.78 15.91 -2.33
C ALA A 57 12.87 16.75 -3.02
N THR A 58 14.13 16.35 -2.86
CA THR A 58 15.29 16.99 -3.51
C THR A 58 15.20 16.83 -5.03
N ALA A 59 14.90 15.63 -5.52
CA ALA A 59 14.73 15.37 -6.95
C ALA A 59 13.55 16.16 -7.55
N LEU A 60 12.43 16.23 -6.82
CA LEU A 60 11.24 16.96 -7.25
C LEU A 60 11.48 18.48 -7.25
N ARG A 61 12.19 19.01 -6.24
CA ARG A 61 12.59 20.42 -6.16
C ARG A 61 13.46 20.81 -7.36
N HIS A 62 14.45 19.98 -7.70
CA HIS A 62 15.28 20.17 -8.89
C HIS A 62 14.44 20.15 -10.19
N ALA A 63 13.50 19.21 -10.32
CA ALA A 63 12.63 19.15 -11.50
C ALA A 63 11.70 20.38 -11.63
N VAL A 64 11.19 20.90 -10.51
CA VAL A 64 10.36 22.12 -10.48
C VAL A 64 11.18 23.36 -10.83
N GLU A 65 12.45 23.43 -10.41
CA GLU A 65 13.37 24.51 -10.82
C GLU A 65 13.72 24.49 -12.31
N GLU A 66 13.61 23.32 -12.96
CA GLU A 66 13.77 23.20 -14.42
C GLU A 66 12.49 23.54 -15.21
N LEU A 67 11.31 23.50 -14.56
CA LEU A 67 10.04 23.93 -15.16
C LEU A 67 9.97 25.46 -15.21
N ARG A 68 10.09 26.01 -16.43
CA ARG A 68 10.20 27.44 -16.75
C ARG A 68 9.22 28.36 -15.98
N ASP A 69 9.82 29.31 -15.29
CA ASP A 69 9.28 30.49 -14.59
C ASP A 69 8.28 31.31 -15.44
N GLY A 70 7.11 31.67 -14.89
CA GLY A 70 6.29 32.80 -15.39
C GLY A 70 5.01 32.53 -16.22
N SER A 71 4.24 31.46 -15.99
CA SER A 71 2.93 31.26 -16.68
C SER A 71 1.75 31.15 -15.71
N ALA A 72 0.52 31.38 -16.21
CA ALA A 72 -0.73 31.32 -15.43
C ALA A 72 -0.93 29.99 -14.66
N GLN A 73 -0.22 28.93 -15.03
CA GLN A 73 -0.10 27.69 -14.28
C GLN A 73 0.44 27.88 -12.84
N GLU A 74 1.32 28.86 -12.58
CA GLU A 74 1.93 29.08 -11.26
C GLU A 74 0.93 29.41 -10.17
N ARG A 75 -0.11 30.19 -10.47
CA ARG A 75 -1.13 30.54 -9.45
C ARG A 75 -1.92 29.31 -9.02
N THR A 76 -2.22 28.42 -9.96
CA THR A 76 -2.88 27.14 -9.69
C THR A 76 -1.94 26.21 -8.92
N LEU A 77 -0.67 26.13 -9.31
CA LEU A 77 0.34 25.34 -8.59
C LEU A 77 0.58 25.87 -7.16
N GLY A 78 0.61 27.18 -6.95
CA GLY A 78 0.75 27.79 -5.63
C GLY A 78 -0.44 27.48 -4.70
N GLN A 79 -1.66 27.45 -5.23
CA GLN A 79 -2.85 27.04 -4.48
C GLN A 79 -2.79 25.55 -4.10
N ILE A 80 -2.29 24.71 -5.01
CA ILE A 80 -2.09 23.27 -4.74
C ILE A 80 -0.99 23.08 -3.68
N ALA A 81 0.13 23.80 -3.80
CA ALA A 81 1.24 23.74 -2.85
C ALA A 81 0.84 24.20 -1.45
N GLY A 82 0.03 25.26 -1.33
CA GLY A 82 -0.53 25.71 -0.05
C GLY A 82 -1.40 24.62 0.60
N GLY A 83 -2.28 23.98 -0.18
CA GLY A 83 -3.09 22.87 0.32
C GLY A 83 -2.28 21.63 0.74
N ILE A 84 -1.12 21.40 0.12
CA ILE A 84 -0.20 20.31 0.50
C ILE A 84 0.54 20.65 1.80
N ALA A 85 0.96 21.91 1.99
CA ALA A 85 1.60 22.34 3.23
C ALA A 85 0.66 22.23 4.43
N ASP A 86 -0.58 22.68 4.29
CA ASP A 86 -1.61 22.55 5.34
C ASP A 86 -1.89 21.08 5.69
N ALA A 87 -1.86 20.18 4.69
CA ALA A 87 -2.02 18.75 4.90
C ALA A 87 -0.80 18.14 5.63
N ALA A 88 0.42 18.59 5.31
CA ALA A 88 1.64 18.14 5.95
C ALA A 88 1.72 18.56 7.44
N ASP A 89 1.38 19.81 7.75
CA ASP A 89 1.31 20.29 9.14
C ASP A 89 0.24 19.53 9.93
N ALA A 90 -0.91 19.25 9.30
CA ALA A 90 -1.95 18.43 9.90
C ALA A 90 -1.52 16.97 10.18
N ILE A 91 -0.59 16.40 9.42
CA ILE A 91 -0.05 15.06 9.68
C ILE A 91 0.97 15.09 10.82
N ARG A 92 1.72 16.19 10.94
CA ARG A 92 2.84 16.32 11.88
C ARG A 92 2.37 16.55 13.31
N ASP A 93 1.35 17.38 13.50
CA ASP A 93 0.97 17.87 14.82
C ASP A 93 -0.32 17.24 15.38
N LYS A 94 -0.98 16.34 14.63
CA LYS A 94 -2.28 15.75 15.03
C LYS A 94 -2.24 14.27 15.36
N ASP A 95 -3.02 13.89 16.36
CA ASP A 95 -3.30 12.51 16.68
C ASP A 95 -4.09 11.78 15.57
N LEU A 96 -3.93 10.45 15.50
CA LEU A 96 -4.64 9.58 14.55
C LEU A 96 -6.17 9.81 14.55
N GLY A 97 -6.76 10.11 15.71
CA GLY A 97 -8.19 10.40 15.84
C GLY A 97 -8.61 11.66 15.06
N GLU A 98 -7.81 12.72 15.12
CA GLU A 98 -8.06 13.96 14.39
C GLU A 98 -7.81 13.80 12.88
N MET A 99 -6.85 12.95 12.48
CA MET A 99 -6.63 12.61 11.07
C MET A 99 -7.84 11.92 10.45
N VAL A 100 -8.48 11.00 11.19
CA VAL A 100 -9.71 10.33 10.76
C VAL A 100 -10.86 11.33 10.61
N GLU A 101 -10.98 12.27 11.55
CA GLU A 101 -11.98 13.33 11.48
C GLU A 101 -11.76 14.24 10.27
N MET A 102 -10.49 14.57 9.97
CA MET A 102 -10.13 15.32 8.77
C MET A 102 -10.51 14.59 7.49
N ALA A 103 -10.19 13.30 7.38
CA ALA A 103 -10.57 12.48 6.23
C ALA A 103 -12.09 12.42 6.05
N SER A 104 -12.84 12.30 7.17
CA SER A 104 -14.31 12.32 7.15
C SER A 104 -14.86 13.65 6.66
N ASN A 105 -14.29 14.76 7.12
CA ASN A 105 -14.67 16.10 6.66
C ASN A 105 -14.32 16.33 5.19
N LEU A 106 -13.18 15.82 4.72
CA LEU A 106 -12.73 15.89 3.33
C LEU A 106 -13.70 15.12 2.41
N GLY A 107 -14.14 13.93 2.83
CA GLY A 107 -15.13 13.13 2.11
C GLY A 107 -16.50 13.80 2.01
N ARG A 108 -16.93 14.51 3.05
CA ARG A 108 -18.19 15.26 3.02
C ARG A 108 -18.12 16.51 2.16
N ARG A 109 -16.99 17.24 2.20
CA ARG A 109 -16.82 18.51 1.48
C ARG A 109 -16.51 18.32 0.00
N ASN A 110 -15.73 17.30 -0.35
CA ASN A 110 -15.29 17.04 -1.72
C ASN A 110 -15.37 15.52 -2.03
N PRO A 111 -16.58 15.00 -2.34
CA PRO A 111 -16.77 13.57 -2.59
C PRO A 111 -15.93 13.05 -3.77
N ALA A 112 -15.67 13.87 -4.79
CA ALA A 112 -14.81 13.51 -5.91
C ALA A 112 -13.35 13.26 -5.48
N LEU A 113 -12.79 14.09 -4.61
CA LEU A 113 -11.43 13.90 -4.08
C LEU A 113 -11.34 12.64 -3.22
N PHE A 114 -12.37 12.36 -2.41
CA PHE A 114 -12.41 11.16 -1.59
C PHE A 114 -12.48 9.88 -2.43
N LEU A 115 -13.36 9.83 -3.43
CA LEU A 115 -13.46 8.69 -4.33
C LEU A 115 -12.18 8.51 -5.16
N GLY A 116 -11.59 9.60 -5.65
CA GLY A 116 -10.31 9.58 -6.36
C GLY A 116 -9.17 9.05 -5.48
N GLY A 117 -9.05 9.57 -4.25
CA GLY A 117 -8.06 9.11 -3.28
C GLY A 117 -8.24 7.64 -2.89
N ALA A 118 -9.49 7.22 -2.62
CA ALA A 118 -9.79 5.82 -2.28
C ALA A 118 -9.46 4.86 -3.44
N ALA A 119 -9.77 5.25 -4.67
CA ALA A 119 -9.42 4.46 -5.85
C ALA A 119 -7.90 4.32 -6.04
N LEU A 120 -7.15 5.42 -5.88
CA LEU A 120 -5.69 5.41 -5.93
C LEU A 120 -5.09 4.53 -4.83
N LEU A 121 -5.55 4.67 -3.59
CA LEU A 121 -5.12 3.83 -2.47
C LEU A 121 -5.40 2.35 -2.73
N GLY A 122 -6.60 2.02 -3.24
CA GLY A 122 -6.97 0.66 -3.61
C GLY A 122 -6.09 0.09 -4.71
N PHE A 123 -5.73 0.90 -5.71
CA PHE A 123 -4.82 0.49 -6.79
C PHE A 123 -3.41 0.20 -6.28
N VAL A 124 -2.86 1.10 -5.45
CA VAL A 124 -1.53 0.90 -4.83
C VAL A 124 -1.53 -0.35 -3.94
N ALA A 125 -2.56 -0.53 -3.11
CA ALA A 125 -2.71 -1.71 -2.27
C ALA A 125 -2.80 -3.00 -3.10
N SER A 126 -3.56 -3.00 -4.19
CA SER A 126 -3.64 -4.12 -5.13
C SER A 126 -2.29 -4.42 -5.78
N ARG A 127 -1.54 -3.37 -6.15
CA ARG A 127 -0.21 -3.52 -6.75
C ARG A 127 0.79 -4.11 -5.78
N TYR A 128 0.77 -3.67 -4.51
CA TYR A 128 1.57 -4.22 -3.43
C TYR A 128 1.21 -5.68 -3.17
N ALA A 129 -0.08 -6.00 -3.01
CA ALA A 129 -0.54 -7.38 -2.81
C ALA A 129 -0.08 -8.31 -3.95
N LYS A 130 -0.15 -7.86 -5.21
CA LYS A 130 0.37 -8.60 -6.35
C LYS A 130 1.89 -8.77 -6.31
N ALA A 131 2.63 -7.73 -5.92
CA ALA A 131 4.09 -7.80 -5.80
C ALA A 131 4.51 -8.80 -4.71
N SER A 132 3.88 -8.73 -3.53
CA SER A 132 4.17 -9.65 -2.42
C SER A 132 3.86 -11.12 -2.76
N ALA A 133 2.86 -11.39 -3.61
CA ALA A 133 2.57 -12.74 -4.07
C ALA A 133 3.64 -13.30 -5.04
N GLN A 134 4.29 -12.42 -5.81
CA GLN A 134 5.35 -12.79 -6.75
C GLN A 134 6.59 -13.30 -5.99
N ASP A 135 6.93 -12.67 -4.85
CA ASP A 135 8.06 -13.06 -4.00
C ASP A 135 7.83 -14.41 -3.30
N GLY A 136 6.57 -14.72 -2.93
CA GLY A 136 6.20 -16.02 -2.34
C GLY A 136 6.30 -17.20 -3.30
N THR A 137 6.17 -16.98 -4.61
CA THR A 137 6.17 -18.07 -5.60
C THR A 137 7.61 -18.46 -6.03
N ALA A 138 8.55 -17.51 -6.00
CA ALA A 138 9.96 -17.78 -6.27
C ALA A 138 10.65 -18.62 -5.17
N GLY A 139 10.12 -18.61 -3.93
CA GLY A 139 10.59 -19.45 -2.83
C GLY A 139 10.13 -20.91 -2.92
N ALA A 140 8.89 -21.15 -3.39
CA ALA A 140 8.30 -22.50 -3.44
C ALA A 140 8.87 -23.38 -4.58
N GLN A 141 9.33 -22.78 -5.69
CA GLN A 141 9.95 -23.51 -6.78
C GLN A 141 11.39 -23.96 -6.45
N LYS A 142 12.17 -23.15 -5.70
CA LYS A 142 13.51 -23.55 -5.24
C LYS A 142 13.49 -24.73 -4.26
N ALA A 143 12.46 -24.84 -3.40
CA ALA A 143 12.35 -25.94 -2.43
C ALA A 143 12.04 -27.30 -3.10
N THR A 144 11.41 -27.29 -4.28
CA THR A 144 10.98 -28.52 -4.96
C THR A 144 12.07 -29.10 -5.87
N GLU A 145 12.97 -28.28 -6.44
CA GLU A 145 14.15 -28.75 -7.17
C GLU A 145 15.26 -29.30 -6.25
N GLN A 146 15.47 -28.67 -5.08
CA GLN A 146 16.52 -29.10 -4.14
C GLN A 146 16.23 -30.49 -3.56
N LYS A 147 14.95 -30.82 -3.32
CA LYS A 147 14.53 -32.13 -2.81
C LYS A 147 14.72 -33.26 -3.83
N LYS A 148 14.66 -32.95 -5.13
CA LYS A 148 14.87 -33.94 -6.20
C LYS A 148 16.36 -34.27 -6.39
N GLN A 149 17.25 -33.27 -6.30
CA GLN A 149 18.71 -33.50 -6.40
C GLN A 149 19.27 -34.27 -5.20
N VAL A 150 18.84 -33.96 -3.98
CA VAL A 150 19.31 -34.69 -2.78
C VAL A 150 18.88 -36.16 -2.82
N ASN A 151 17.68 -36.45 -3.32
CA ASN A 151 17.21 -37.84 -3.41
C ASN A 151 17.92 -38.62 -4.53
N THR A 152 18.35 -37.96 -5.61
CA THR A 152 19.21 -38.56 -6.65
C THR A 152 20.60 -38.89 -6.11
N PHE A 153 21.25 -37.97 -5.37
CA PHE A 153 22.56 -38.23 -4.74
C PHE A 153 22.52 -39.39 -3.72
N VAL A 154 21.42 -39.56 -3.00
CA VAL A 154 21.26 -40.67 -2.03
C VAL A 154 20.92 -41.99 -2.73
N SER A 155 20.22 -41.95 -3.86
CA SER A 155 19.80 -43.16 -4.58
C SER A 155 20.86 -43.72 -5.53
N GLU A 156 21.83 -42.92 -5.99
CA GLU A 156 22.90 -43.37 -6.90
C GLU A 156 24.11 -44.00 -6.18
N GLY A 157 24.15 -43.99 -4.84
CA GLY A 157 25.27 -44.55 -4.07
C GLY A 157 26.52 -43.68 -4.17
N ASN A 158 27.15 -43.39 -3.02
CA ASN A 158 28.34 -42.58 -2.94
C ASN A 158 29.51 -43.24 -3.71
N PRO A 159 30.02 -42.68 -4.83
CA PRO A 159 31.12 -43.27 -5.59
C PRO A 159 32.49 -43.13 -4.90
N ASN A 160 32.57 -42.41 -3.77
CA ASN A 160 33.83 -42.17 -3.05
C ASN A 160 34.15 -43.18 -1.95
N THR A 161 33.43 -44.30 -1.85
CA THR A 161 33.91 -45.46 -1.08
C THR A 161 34.73 -46.38 -1.98
N GLN A 162 35.81 -45.86 -2.58
CA GLN A 162 36.87 -46.76 -3.06
C GLN A 162 37.62 -47.25 -1.83
N SER A 163 37.36 -48.51 -1.51
CA SER A 163 38.03 -49.30 -0.49
C SER A 163 39.55 -49.15 -0.63
N LEU A 164 40.21 -48.63 0.41
CA LEU A 164 41.65 -48.82 0.59
C LEU A 164 41.86 -50.30 0.93
N GLU A 165 41.95 -51.14 -0.11
CA GLU A 165 42.36 -52.53 0.01
C GLU A 165 43.89 -52.55 0.21
N THR A 166 44.28 -52.81 1.45
CA THR A 166 45.63 -53.16 1.91
C THR A 166 46.15 -54.37 1.16
N ALA A 167 47.21 -54.22 0.38
CA ALA A 167 47.99 -55.34 -0.16
C ALA A 167 48.98 -55.86 0.90
N PRO A 168 49.22 -57.19 0.97
CA PRO A 168 50.08 -57.83 1.96
C PRO A 168 51.58 -57.63 1.73
#